data_AF-A0A1H8UGF0-F1
#
_entry.id   AF-A0A1H8UGF0-F1
#
_cell.length_a   1.000
_cell.length_b   1.000
_cell.length_c   1.000
_cell.angle_alpha   90.00
_cell.angle_beta   90.00
_cell.angle_gamma   90.00
#
_symmetry.space_group_name_H-M   'P 1'
#
loop_
_entity.id
_entity.type
_entity.pdbx_description
1 polymer ?
#
loop_
_entity_poly.entity_id
_entity_poly.type
_entity_poly.pdbx_seq_one_letter_code
_entity_poly.pdbx_strand_id
1 'polypeptide(L)'
;MSQTVTPPTAPAPPAFGHELEMFRGEEESAQQYFFGYLATQLVPARNPEVLEKMRETPMFWRTTRYALLMSAFVVLGRIFDQDPKSLHNIDKLMMAVSASIGALSRAGLQQRRVVQGMTPVDAAAYASTKYDLTTDDVRAMRKEVAKWRKVYEATYRDIRHKIFAHKSVSSADADALMAKTNIDEMKEILGFLHALYRSLFQLHSNGLMPDLTPIVFDMPPVTLGWGPSAAAEHMFREAGDLLYGTIDVE
;
A
#
# COMPACT_ATOMS: atom_id res chain seq x y z
N MET A 1 13.74 52.14 15.04
CA MET A 1 14.25 50.96 14.29
C MET A 1 13.15 49.91 14.32
N SER A 2 12.29 49.88 13.30
CA SER A 2 11.22 48.88 13.21
C SER A 2 11.80 47.60 12.61
N GLN A 3 11.82 46.52 13.39
CA GLN A 3 12.15 45.20 12.90
C GLN A 3 10.98 44.68 12.06
N THR A 4 11.20 44.53 10.76
CA THR A 4 10.32 43.80 9.87
C THR A 4 10.42 42.32 10.20
N VAL A 5 9.42 41.79 10.90
CA VAL A 5 9.24 40.35 11.10
C VAL A 5 8.83 39.75 9.76
N THR A 6 9.76 39.09 9.09
CA THR A 6 9.46 38.24 7.93
C THR A 6 8.49 37.14 8.36
N PRO A 7 7.38 36.91 7.62
CA PRO A 7 6.47 35.82 7.91
C PRO A 7 7.22 34.48 7.82
N PRO A 8 6.85 33.47 8.64
CA PRO A 8 7.49 32.16 8.57
C PRO A 8 7.34 31.59 7.17
N THR A 9 8.48 31.33 6.52
CA THR A 9 8.55 30.66 5.23
C THR A 9 7.80 29.32 5.35
N ALA A 10 6.83 29.10 4.47
CA ALA A 10 6.10 27.83 4.44
C ALA A 10 7.11 26.67 4.38
N PRO A 11 6.87 25.57 5.12
CA PRO A 11 7.77 24.42 5.09
C PRO A 11 7.96 23.94 3.66
N ALA A 12 9.20 23.61 3.29
CA ALA A 12 9.51 23.08 1.97
C ALA A 12 8.64 21.84 1.69
N PRO A 13 8.14 21.67 0.46
CA PRO A 13 7.33 20.52 0.13
C PRO A 13 8.11 19.22 0.39
N PRO A 14 7.44 18.15 0.83
CA PRO A 14 8.11 16.88 1.10
C PRO A 14 8.77 16.33 -0.17
N ALA A 15 9.95 15.75 -0.02
CA ALA A 15 10.71 15.22 -1.14
C ALA A 15 10.01 13.98 -1.72
N PHE A 16 9.63 14.05 -3.00
CA PHE A 16 8.86 12.99 -3.68
C PHE A 16 9.46 11.59 -3.51
N GLY A 17 10.78 11.44 -3.70
CA GLY A 17 11.44 10.14 -3.57
C GLY A 17 11.33 9.55 -2.17
N HIS A 18 11.41 10.39 -1.13
CA HIS A 18 11.26 9.94 0.25
C HIS A 18 9.82 9.51 0.56
N GLU A 19 8.83 10.34 0.19
CA GLU A 19 7.42 10.00 0.42
C GLU A 19 6.98 8.77 -0.37
N LEU A 20 7.50 8.58 -1.59
CA LEU A 20 7.21 7.40 -2.40
C LEU A 20 7.74 6.13 -1.72
N GLU A 21 8.94 6.18 -1.14
CA GLU A 21 9.54 5.05 -0.43
C GLU A 21 8.83 4.76 0.89
N MET A 22 8.47 5.80 1.65
CA MET A 22 7.67 5.63 2.87
C MET A 22 6.31 5.00 2.55
N PHE A 23 5.66 5.45 1.48
CA PHE A 23 4.40 4.87 1.02
C PHE A 23 4.56 3.41 0.55
N ARG A 24 5.63 3.08 -0.18
CA ARG A 24 5.96 1.70 -0.57
C ARG A 24 6.04 0.77 0.64
N GLY A 25 6.76 1.17 1.67
CA GLY A 25 6.90 0.37 2.89
C GLY A 25 5.55 0.12 3.59
N GLU A 26 4.69 1.13 3.67
CA GLU A 26 3.37 1.00 4.28
C GLU A 26 2.43 0.12 3.43
N GLU A 27 2.35 0.34 2.11
CA GLU A 27 1.44 -0.43 1.25
C GLU A 27 1.87 -1.92 1.18
N GLU A 28 3.16 -2.21 1.04
CA GLU A 28 3.69 -3.58 1.07
C GLU A 28 3.45 -4.26 2.42
N SER A 29 3.62 -3.53 3.53
CA SER A 29 3.32 -4.05 4.87
C SER A 29 1.85 -4.41 5.02
N ALA A 30 0.93 -3.56 4.53
CA ALA A 30 -0.50 -3.84 4.57
C ALA A 30 -0.84 -5.13 3.82
N GLN A 31 -0.24 -5.30 2.63
CA GLN A 31 -0.37 -6.51 1.84
C GLN A 31 0.16 -7.73 2.60
N GLN A 32 1.37 -7.70 3.14
CA GLN A 32 1.95 -8.82 3.87
C GLN A 32 1.04 -9.25 5.03
N TYR A 33 0.60 -8.30 5.86
CA TYR A 33 -0.25 -8.62 6.99
C TYR A 33 -1.59 -9.22 6.56
N PHE A 34 -2.25 -8.64 5.56
CA PHE A 34 -3.56 -9.11 5.12
C PHE A 34 -3.48 -10.47 4.40
N PHE A 35 -2.50 -10.67 3.53
CA PHE A 35 -2.35 -11.92 2.78
C PHE A 35 -1.80 -13.04 3.65
N GLY A 36 -0.94 -12.74 4.63
CA GLY A 36 -0.58 -13.70 5.68
C GLY A 36 -1.81 -14.11 6.50
N TYR A 37 -2.68 -13.16 6.86
CA TYR A 37 -3.95 -13.46 7.51
C TYR A 37 -4.85 -14.37 6.65
N LEU A 38 -4.98 -14.08 5.35
CA LEU A 38 -5.75 -14.91 4.43
C LEU A 38 -5.18 -16.33 4.32
N ALA A 39 -3.86 -16.50 4.29
CA ALA A 39 -3.23 -17.83 4.26
C ALA A 39 -3.65 -18.68 5.47
N THR A 40 -3.65 -18.10 6.67
CA THR A 40 -4.07 -18.81 7.90
C THR A 40 -5.54 -19.23 7.92
N GLN A 41 -6.35 -18.77 6.97
CA GLN A 41 -7.75 -19.17 6.83
C GLN A 41 -7.98 -20.07 5.63
N LEU A 42 -7.49 -19.68 4.46
CA LEU A 42 -7.81 -20.33 3.20
C LEU A 42 -7.07 -21.66 3.04
N VAL A 43 -5.84 -21.78 3.54
CA VAL A 43 -5.06 -23.02 3.45
C VAL A 43 -5.71 -24.14 4.31
N PRO A 44 -5.92 -23.98 5.62
CA PRO A 44 -6.56 -25.02 6.43
C PRO A 44 -8.03 -25.27 6.06
N ALA A 45 -8.74 -24.28 5.48
CA ALA A 45 -10.08 -24.50 4.95
C ALA A 45 -10.09 -25.43 3.72
N ARG A 46 -8.99 -25.51 2.97
CA ARG A 46 -8.84 -26.36 1.78
C ARG A 46 -8.11 -27.67 2.07
N ASN A 47 -7.33 -27.75 3.16
CA ASN A 47 -6.64 -28.96 3.58
C ASN A 47 -6.94 -29.29 5.06
N PRO A 48 -7.78 -30.31 5.33
CA PRO A 48 -8.12 -30.74 6.69
C PRO A 48 -6.94 -31.24 7.54
N GLU A 49 -5.88 -31.77 6.93
CA GLU A 49 -4.70 -32.25 7.66
C GLU A 49 -3.90 -31.08 8.25
N VAL A 50 -3.72 -30.02 7.45
CA VAL A 50 -3.14 -28.76 7.94
C VAL A 50 -3.99 -28.18 9.08
N LEU A 51 -5.32 -28.22 8.93
CA LEU A 51 -6.22 -27.76 9.99
C LEU A 51 -6.05 -28.58 11.28
N GLU A 52 -5.92 -29.90 11.18
CA GLU A 52 -5.72 -30.76 12.34
C GLU A 52 -4.38 -30.47 13.02
N LYS A 53 -3.30 -30.29 12.25
CA LYS A 53 -2.00 -29.90 12.81
C LYS A 53 -2.05 -28.53 13.50
N MET A 54 -2.74 -27.55 12.91
CA MET A 54 -2.94 -26.25 13.55
C MET A 54 -3.69 -26.37 14.89
N ARG A 55 -4.58 -27.35 15.05
CA ARG A 55 -5.30 -27.59 16.32
C ARG A 55 -4.41 -28.12 17.44
N GLU A 56 -3.23 -28.66 17.14
CA GLU A 56 -2.23 -29.03 18.15
C GLU A 56 -1.65 -27.78 18.86
N THR A 57 -1.63 -26.63 18.19
CA THR A 57 -1.05 -25.37 18.70
C THR A 57 -2.03 -24.18 18.61
N PRO A 58 -3.26 -24.30 19.15
CA PRO A 58 -4.37 -23.39 18.82
C PRO A 58 -4.20 -21.99 19.41
N MET A 59 -3.40 -21.82 20.46
CA MET A 59 -3.11 -20.50 21.03
C MET A 59 -2.21 -19.67 20.12
N PHE A 60 -1.20 -20.30 19.51
CA PHE A 60 -0.29 -19.65 18.58
C PHE A 60 -1.07 -19.14 17.36
N TRP A 61 -1.80 -20.02 16.68
CA TRP A 61 -2.51 -19.66 15.45
C TRP A 61 -3.61 -18.61 15.65
N ARG A 62 -4.33 -18.65 16.78
CA ARG A 62 -5.30 -17.60 17.10
C ARG A 62 -4.63 -16.25 17.34
N THR A 63 -3.51 -16.24 18.06
CA THR A 63 -2.74 -15.02 18.33
C THR A 63 -2.17 -14.44 17.04
N THR A 64 -1.51 -15.26 16.23
CA THR A 64 -0.90 -14.85 14.96
C THR A 64 -1.94 -14.30 13.99
N ARG A 65 -3.08 -14.99 13.80
CA ARG A 65 -4.17 -14.52 12.94
C ARG A 65 -4.71 -13.16 13.39
N TYR A 66 -4.90 -12.99 14.70
CA TYR A 66 -5.37 -11.72 15.26
C TYR A 66 -4.34 -10.60 15.08
N ALA A 67 -3.05 -10.88 15.31
CA ALA A 67 -1.97 -9.91 15.14
C ALA A 67 -1.82 -9.47 13.68
N LEU A 68 -1.88 -10.41 12.72
CA LEU A 68 -1.81 -10.11 11.29
C LEU A 68 -2.97 -9.18 10.87
N LEU A 69 -4.21 -9.52 11.24
CA LEU A 69 -5.36 -8.69 10.89
C LEU A 69 -5.31 -7.30 11.54
N MET A 70 -4.94 -7.23 12.82
CA MET A 70 -4.76 -5.97 13.53
C MET A 70 -3.72 -5.09 12.81
N SER A 71 -2.56 -5.66 12.48
CA SER A 71 -1.47 -4.93 11.82
C SER A 71 -1.89 -4.38 10.46
N ALA A 72 -2.64 -5.15 9.67
CA ALA A 72 -3.19 -4.68 8.40
C ALA A 72 -4.06 -3.42 8.58
N PHE A 73 -4.98 -3.41 9.54
CA PHE A 73 -5.82 -2.25 9.81
C PHE A 73 -5.06 -1.06 10.39
N VAL A 74 -4.05 -1.30 11.22
CA VAL A 74 -3.21 -0.23 11.77
C VAL A 74 -2.45 0.48 10.64
N VAL A 75 -1.85 -0.29 9.72
CA VAL A 75 -1.11 0.23 8.56
C VAL A 75 -2.04 1.02 7.64
N LEU A 76 -3.19 0.46 7.26
CA LEU A 76 -4.18 1.18 6.44
C LEU A 76 -4.62 2.49 7.10
N GLY A 77 -4.77 2.48 8.43
CA GLY A 77 -5.06 3.70 9.18
C GLY A 77 -3.95 4.74 9.15
N ARG A 78 -2.68 4.34 9.02
CA ARG A 78 -1.57 5.30 8.81
C ARG A 78 -1.57 5.84 7.38
N ILE A 79 -1.77 4.97 6.38
CA ILE A 79 -1.82 5.35 4.97
C ILE A 79 -2.90 6.40 4.73
N PHE A 80 -4.11 6.16 5.25
CA PHE A 80 -5.25 7.05 5.15
C PHE A 80 -5.37 8.02 6.33
N ASP A 81 -4.33 8.22 7.14
CA ASP A 81 -4.40 9.22 8.20
C ASP A 81 -4.55 10.63 7.62
N GLN A 82 -5.28 11.49 8.32
CA GLN A 82 -5.44 12.91 8.00
C GLN A 82 -5.05 13.81 9.17
N ASP A 83 -4.53 13.25 10.27
CA ASP A 83 -3.95 14.06 11.34
C ASP A 83 -2.81 14.92 10.75
N PRO A 84 -2.85 16.26 10.91
CA PRO A 84 -1.79 17.14 10.46
C PRO A 84 -0.40 16.79 11.01
N LYS A 85 -0.33 16.11 12.16
CA LYS A 85 0.90 15.63 12.81
C LYS A 85 1.45 14.35 12.19
N SER A 86 0.66 13.66 11.37
CA SER A 86 1.11 12.49 10.62
C SER A 86 2.25 12.88 9.69
N LEU A 87 3.41 12.27 9.89
CA LEU A 87 4.64 12.59 9.15
C LEU A 87 4.54 12.12 7.69
N HIS A 88 4.01 10.90 7.50
CA HIS A 88 3.87 10.25 6.20
C HIS A 88 2.48 9.67 6.09
N ASN A 89 1.82 9.98 4.98
CA ASN A 89 0.54 9.40 4.58
C ASN A 89 0.31 9.69 3.09
N ILE A 90 -0.78 9.16 2.55
CA ILE A 90 -1.08 9.31 1.12
C ILE A 90 -1.28 10.77 0.69
N ASP A 91 -1.78 11.65 1.58
CA ASP A 91 -1.95 13.07 1.25
C ASP A 91 -0.59 13.79 1.15
N LYS A 92 0.39 13.42 2.00
CA LYS A 92 1.79 13.90 1.95
C LYS A 92 2.48 13.45 0.66
N LEU A 93 2.29 12.19 0.26
CA LEU A 93 2.74 11.71 -1.05
C LEU A 93 2.12 12.54 -2.19
N MET A 94 0.80 12.74 -2.20
CA MET A 94 0.15 13.51 -3.26
C MET A 94 0.60 14.98 -3.27
N MET A 95 0.90 15.57 -2.12
CA MET A 95 1.55 16.90 -2.03
C MET A 95 2.94 16.89 -2.65
N ALA A 96 3.76 15.88 -2.37
CA ALA A 96 5.09 15.72 -2.95
C ALA A 96 5.05 15.57 -4.48
N VAL A 97 4.10 14.77 -4.99
CA VAL A 97 3.82 14.62 -6.43
C VAL A 97 3.48 15.97 -7.05
N SER A 98 2.56 16.72 -6.44
CA SER A 98 2.11 18.04 -6.94
C SER A 98 3.28 19.03 -7.00
N ALA A 99 4.14 19.06 -5.98
CA ALA A 99 5.31 19.92 -5.93
C ALA A 99 6.41 19.50 -6.92
N SER A 100 6.39 18.24 -7.37
CA SER A 100 7.43 17.64 -8.21
C SER A 100 6.99 17.46 -9.66
N ILE A 101 5.89 18.07 -10.13
CA ILE A 101 5.42 17.93 -11.51
C ILE A 101 6.53 18.24 -12.52
N GLY A 102 7.26 19.34 -12.33
CA GLY A 102 8.38 19.69 -13.21
C GLY A 102 9.50 18.64 -13.20
N ALA A 103 9.79 18.03 -12.05
CA ALA A 103 10.75 16.93 -11.96
C ALA A 103 10.18 15.65 -12.59
N LEU A 104 8.88 15.38 -12.51
CA LEU A 104 8.24 14.20 -13.08
C LEU A 104 7.89 14.34 -14.57
N SER A 105 8.27 15.46 -15.19
CA SER A 105 8.16 15.71 -16.64
C SER A 105 9.19 14.94 -17.46
N ARG A 106 9.04 14.98 -18.79
CA ARG A 106 10.07 14.54 -19.74
C ARG A 106 11.41 15.24 -19.53
N ALA A 107 11.40 16.55 -19.28
CA ALA A 107 12.62 17.32 -19.06
C ALA A 107 13.33 16.87 -17.77
N GLY A 108 12.58 16.62 -16.70
CA GLY A 108 13.12 16.09 -15.46
C GLY A 108 13.66 14.67 -15.61
N LEU A 109 13.00 13.82 -16.41
CA LEU A 109 13.49 12.48 -16.74
C LEU A 109 14.79 12.51 -17.53
N GLN A 110 14.90 13.39 -18.54
CA GLN A 110 16.13 13.60 -19.30
C GLN A 110 17.29 13.96 -18.34
N GLN A 111 17.08 14.93 -17.44
CA GLN A 111 18.09 15.32 -16.45
C GLN A 111 18.50 14.15 -15.56
N ARG A 112 17.55 13.35 -15.07
CA ARG A 112 17.85 12.15 -14.28
C ARG A 112 18.70 11.14 -15.06
N ARG A 113 18.42 10.91 -16.34
CA ARG A 113 19.20 9.98 -17.17
C ARG A 113 20.63 10.46 -17.40
N VAL A 114 20.85 11.76 -17.57
CA VAL A 114 22.20 12.33 -17.64
C VAL A 114 22.97 12.10 -16.34
N VAL A 115 22.35 12.36 -15.19
CA VAL A 115 22.95 12.10 -13.87
C VAL A 115 23.27 10.60 -13.66
N GLN A 116 22.47 9.71 -14.27
CA GLN A 116 22.70 8.26 -14.25
C GLN A 116 23.74 7.77 -15.28
N GLY A 117 24.43 8.68 -15.97
CA GLY A 117 25.54 8.35 -16.88
C GLY A 117 25.17 8.25 -18.37
N MET A 118 23.93 8.56 -18.76
CA MET A 118 23.54 8.64 -20.17
C MET A 118 24.08 9.93 -20.80
N THR A 119 24.46 9.90 -22.09
CA THR A 119 24.85 11.13 -22.78
C THR A 119 23.66 12.08 -22.91
N PRO A 120 23.87 13.41 -22.99
CA PRO A 120 22.76 14.35 -23.16
C PRO A 120 21.89 14.08 -24.40
N VAL A 121 22.49 13.59 -25.48
CA VAL A 121 21.79 13.26 -26.74
C VAL A 121 20.91 12.03 -26.55
N ASP A 122 21.46 10.94 -25.99
CA ASP A 122 20.70 9.72 -25.74
C ASP A 122 19.60 9.95 -24.70
N ALA A 123 19.86 10.77 -23.69
CA ALA A 123 18.88 11.13 -22.66
C ALA A 123 17.71 11.93 -23.24
N ALA A 124 17.98 12.88 -24.14
CA ALA A 124 16.95 13.62 -24.85
C ALA A 124 16.12 12.69 -25.75
N ALA A 125 16.78 11.81 -26.50
CA ALA A 125 16.11 10.81 -27.33
C ALA A 125 15.22 9.88 -26.49
N TYR A 126 15.74 9.37 -25.37
CA TYR A 126 15.01 8.50 -24.44
C TYR A 126 13.76 9.18 -23.87
N ALA A 127 13.86 10.46 -23.48
CA ALA A 127 12.76 11.20 -22.86
C ALA A 127 11.73 11.73 -23.87
N SER A 128 12.08 11.86 -25.15
CA SER A 128 11.27 12.54 -26.17
C SER A 128 9.84 11.99 -26.30
N THR A 129 9.68 10.67 -26.19
CA THR A 129 8.40 9.96 -26.33
C THR A 129 7.73 9.62 -24.99
N LYS A 130 8.26 10.13 -23.87
CA LYS A 130 7.76 9.78 -22.53
C LYS A 130 6.61 10.70 -22.12
N TYR A 131 5.89 10.29 -21.07
CA TYR A 131 4.76 11.02 -20.56
C TYR A 131 5.18 12.31 -19.86
N ASP A 132 4.33 13.34 -19.95
CA ASP A 132 4.52 14.62 -19.29
C ASP A 132 3.41 14.81 -18.26
N LEU A 133 3.75 14.68 -16.97
CA LEU A 133 2.75 14.75 -15.90
C LEU A 133 2.08 16.13 -15.88
N THR A 134 0.75 16.15 -15.83
CA THR A 134 -0.02 17.39 -15.75
C THR A 134 -0.66 17.59 -14.38
N THR A 135 -1.09 18.82 -14.09
CA THR A 135 -1.89 19.12 -12.90
C THR A 135 -3.23 18.38 -12.89
N ASP A 136 -3.80 18.12 -14.07
CA ASP A 136 -5.07 17.39 -14.20
C ASP A 136 -4.90 15.90 -13.88
N ASP A 137 -3.77 15.30 -14.24
CA ASP A 137 -3.41 13.94 -13.81
C ASP A 137 -3.33 13.87 -12.29
N VAL A 138 -2.64 14.82 -11.65
CA VAL A 138 -2.53 14.87 -10.19
C VAL A 138 -3.89 15.03 -9.53
N ARG A 139 -4.79 15.83 -10.12
CA ARG A 139 -6.17 15.98 -9.66
C ARG A 139 -6.96 14.67 -9.80
N ALA A 140 -6.80 13.95 -10.90
CA ALA A 140 -7.42 12.64 -11.12
C ALA A 140 -6.92 11.62 -10.09
N MET A 141 -5.62 11.56 -9.82
CA MET A 141 -5.05 10.69 -8.80
C MET A 141 -5.63 10.99 -7.40
N ARG A 142 -5.75 12.28 -7.03
CA ARG A 142 -6.37 12.68 -5.75
C ARG A 142 -7.84 12.27 -5.66
N LYS A 143 -8.57 12.27 -6.77
CA LYS A 143 -9.96 11.82 -6.81
C LYS A 143 -10.07 10.33 -6.53
N GLU A 144 -9.19 9.51 -7.09
CA GLU A 144 -9.13 8.08 -6.79
C GLU A 144 -8.71 7.81 -5.34
N VAL A 145 -7.73 8.53 -4.81
CA VAL A 145 -7.37 8.47 -3.38
C VAL A 145 -8.59 8.77 -2.49
N ALA A 146 -9.34 9.84 -2.80
CA ALA A 146 -10.53 10.20 -2.05
C ALA A 146 -11.65 9.16 -2.15
N LYS A 147 -11.79 8.48 -3.29
CA LYS A 147 -12.74 7.36 -3.47
C LYS A 147 -12.39 6.23 -2.50
N TRP A 148 -11.15 5.74 -2.51
CA TRP A 148 -10.74 4.62 -1.65
C TRP A 148 -10.69 4.99 -0.17
N ARG A 149 -10.33 6.23 0.16
CA ARG A 149 -10.42 6.76 1.52
C ARG A 149 -11.84 6.66 2.08
N LYS A 150 -12.87 6.96 1.28
CA LYS A 150 -14.28 6.84 1.73
C LYS A 150 -14.65 5.39 2.05
N VAL A 151 -14.18 4.43 1.25
CA VAL A 151 -14.37 3.00 1.52
C VAL A 151 -13.68 2.63 2.84
N TYR A 152 -12.43 3.05 3.04
CA TYR A 152 -11.70 2.86 4.29
C TYR A 152 -12.45 3.43 5.51
N GLU A 153 -12.90 4.68 5.42
CA GLU A 153 -13.57 5.37 6.51
C GLU A 153 -14.92 4.75 6.88
N ALA A 154 -15.68 4.30 5.88
CA ALA A 154 -17.00 3.72 6.08
C ALA A 154 -16.95 2.33 6.73
N THR A 155 -16.00 1.48 6.33
CA THR A 155 -15.97 0.06 6.72
C THR A 155 -14.91 -0.24 7.79
N TYR A 156 -13.72 0.35 7.69
CA TYR A 156 -12.52 -0.17 8.37
C TYR A 156 -11.96 0.74 9.47
N ARG A 157 -12.17 2.07 9.39
CA ARG A 157 -11.68 3.01 10.40
C ARG A 157 -12.19 2.69 11.81
N ASP A 158 -13.47 2.40 11.94
CA ASP A 158 -14.11 2.09 13.22
C ASP A 158 -13.58 0.78 13.81
N ILE A 159 -13.25 -0.21 12.99
CA ILE A 159 -12.63 -1.46 13.43
C ILE A 159 -11.28 -1.17 14.10
N ARG A 160 -10.41 -0.39 13.44
CA ARG A 160 -9.14 0.04 14.03
C ARG A 160 -9.36 0.77 15.36
N HIS A 161 -10.22 1.79 15.35
CA HIS A 161 -10.39 2.67 16.51
C HIS A 161 -11.05 1.97 17.70
N LYS A 162 -12.19 1.31 17.46
CA LYS A 162 -13.05 0.77 18.52
C LYS A 162 -12.62 -0.61 18.99
N ILE A 163 -12.10 -1.46 18.10
CA ILE A 163 -11.72 -2.84 18.45
C ILE A 163 -10.25 -2.91 18.82
N PHE A 164 -9.35 -2.41 17.97
CA PHE A 164 -7.92 -2.65 18.12
C PHE A 164 -7.19 -1.61 18.98
N ALA A 165 -7.51 -0.32 18.81
CA ALA A 165 -6.82 0.76 19.52
C ALA A 165 -7.37 0.99 20.93
N HIS A 166 -8.70 1.02 21.09
CA HIS A 166 -9.33 1.41 22.36
C HIS A 166 -10.11 0.30 23.07
N LYS A 167 -10.36 -0.86 22.42
CA LYS A 167 -11.22 -1.95 22.94
C LYS A 167 -12.49 -1.40 23.63
N SER A 168 -13.15 -0.45 22.98
CA SER A 168 -14.18 0.40 23.60
C SER A 168 -15.61 -0.05 23.29
N VAL A 169 -15.79 -1.27 22.79
CA VAL A 169 -17.08 -1.83 22.37
C VAL A 169 -17.28 -3.23 22.94
N SER A 170 -18.54 -3.65 23.08
CA SER A 170 -18.87 -5.01 23.50
C SER A 170 -18.41 -6.05 22.46
N SER A 171 -18.34 -7.33 22.84
CA SER A 171 -18.04 -8.41 21.89
C SER A 171 -19.05 -8.44 20.74
N ALA A 172 -20.35 -8.26 21.03
CA ALA A 172 -21.40 -8.27 20.01
C ALA A 172 -21.25 -7.11 19.02
N ASP A 173 -20.89 -5.92 19.50
CA ASP A 173 -20.63 -4.76 18.65
C ASP A 173 -19.35 -4.94 17.82
N ALA A 174 -18.31 -5.56 18.39
CA ALA A 174 -17.09 -5.90 17.68
C ALA A 174 -17.39 -6.89 16.54
N ASP A 175 -18.18 -7.93 16.79
CA ASP A 175 -18.61 -8.89 15.78
C ASP A 175 -19.43 -8.21 14.68
N ALA A 176 -20.35 -7.31 15.05
CA ALA A 176 -21.14 -6.54 14.08
C ALA A 176 -20.31 -5.61 13.19
N LEU A 177 -19.22 -5.04 13.73
CA LEU A 177 -18.27 -4.25 12.93
C LEU A 177 -17.45 -5.15 12.00
N MET A 178 -16.91 -6.25 12.51
CA MET A 178 -16.13 -7.21 11.71
C MET A 178 -16.96 -7.84 10.59
N ALA A 179 -18.25 -8.09 10.81
CA ALA A 179 -19.17 -8.66 9.82
C ALA A 179 -19.41 -7.76 8.59
N LYS A 180 -19.09 -6.46 8.68
CA LYS A 180 -19.17 -5.53 7.54
C LYS A 180 -17.97 -5.63 6.61
N THR A 181 -16.89 -6.28 7.04
CA THR A 181 -15.68 -6.40 6.21
C THR A 181 -15.90 -7.34 5.04
N ASN A 182 -15.27 -7.02 3.91
CA ASN A 182 -15.27 -7.87 2.73
C ASN A 182 -13.82 -8.10 2.27
N ILE A 183 -13.49 -9.36 1.96
CA ILE A 183 -12.14 -9.76 1.53
C ILE A 183 -11.80 -9.15 0.17
N ASP A 184 -12.73 -9.17 -0.79
CA ASP A 184 -12.53 -8.61 -2.11
C ASP A 184 -12.43 -7.08 -2.08
N GLU A 185 -13.24 -6.40 -1.27
CA GLU A 185 -13.08 -4.95 -1.03
C GLU A 185 -11.69 -4.60 -0.46
N MET A 186 -11.19 -5.39 0.48
CA MET A 186 -9.85 -5.20 1.03
C MET A 186 -8.77 -5.46 -0.03
N LYS A 187 -8.91 -6.50 -0.85
CA LYS A 187 -8.01 -6.79 -1.96
C LYS A 187 -7.98 -5.64 -2.97
N GLU A 188 -9.14 -5.06 -3.29
CA GLU A 188 -9.22 -3.92 -4.21
C GLU A 188 -8.56 -2.66 -3.64
N ILE A 189 -8.75 -2.36 -2.34
CA ILE A 189 -8.04 -1.25 -1.67
C ILE A 189 -6.53 -1.44 -1.78
N LEU A 190 -6.03 -2.63 -1.43
CA LEU A 190 -4.61 -2.95 -1.50
C LEU A 190 -4.09 -2.91 -2.95
N GLY A 191 -4.90 -3.39 -3.90
CA GLY A 191 -4.59 -3.41 -5.32
C GLY A 191 -4.47 -1.98 -5.88
N PHE A 192 -5.32 -1.07 -5.43
CA PHE A 192 -5.21 0.35 -5.74
C PHE A 192 -3.95 0.98 -5.15
N LEU A 193 -3.65 0.74 -3.86
CA LEU A 193 -2.47 1.32 -3.20
C LEU A 193 -1.18 0.88 -3.92
N HIS A 194 -1.11 -0.39 -4.29
CA HIS A 194 0.00 -0.92 -5.07
C HIS A 194 0.08 -0.33 -6.48
N ALA A 195 -1.06 -0.20 -7.18
CA ALA A 195 -1.12 0.44 -8.48
C ALA A 195 -0.64 1.91 -8.42
N LEU A 196 -1.03 2.65 -7.38
CA LEU A 196 -0.56 4.02 -7.14
C LEU A 196 0.95 4.08 -6.96
N TYR A 197 1.52 3.24 -6.07
CA TYR A 197 2.97 3.17 -5.88
C TYR A 197 3.70 2.84 -7.20
N ARG A 198 3.27 1.75 -7.86
CA ARG A 198 3.86 1.28 -9.12
C ARG A 198 3.83 2.36 -10.19
N SER A 199 2.71 3.04 -10.35
CA SER A 199 2.55 4.09 -11.37
C SER A 199 3.42 5.30 -11.09
N LEU A 200 3.52 5.75 -9.84
CA LEU A 200 4.43 6.84 -9.48
C LEU A 200 5.90 6.46 -9.64
N PHE A 201 6.27 5.22 -9.30
CA PHE A 201 7.62 4.70 -9.54
C PHE A 201 7.94 4.61 -11.04
N GLN A 202 7.02 4.10 -11.86
CA GLN A 202 7.19 3.99 -13.31
C GLN A 202 7.23 5.35 -14.00
N LEU A 203 6.42 6.30 -13.55
CA LEU A 203 6.48 7.68 -14.02
C LEU A 203 7.85 8.30 -13.71
N HIS A 204 8.31 8.20 -12.45
CA HIS A 204 9.59 8.76 -12.03
C HIS A 204 10.77 8.13 -12.77
N SER A 205 10.80 6.80 -12.80
CA SER A 205 11.94 6.04 -13.32
C SER A 205 11.93 5.97 -14.85
N ASN A 206 10.76 5.78 -15.45
CA ASN A 206 10.64 5.44 -16.87
C ASN A 206 9.81 6.42 -17.70
N GLY A 207 9.16 7.41 -17.06
CA GLY A 207 8.30 8.38 -17.74
C GLY A 207 7.05 7.75 -18.35
N LEU A 208 6.50 6.72 -17.70
CA LEU A 208 5.26 6.08 -18.16
C LEU A 208 4.04 6.83 -17.64
N MET A 209 2.96 6.80 -18.43
CA MET A 209 1.67 7.37 -18.02
C MET A 209 1.15 6.60 -16.78
N PRO A 210 0.70 7.29 -15.72
CA PRO A 210 0.14 6.63 -14.56
C PRO A 210 -1.12 5.81 -14.89
N ASP A 211 -1.17 4.57 -14.42
CA ASP A 211 -2.34 3.70 -14.44
C ASP A 211 -2.73 3.34 -13.01
N LEU A 212 -3.91 3.78 -12.58
CA LEU A 212 -4.41 3.53 -11.23
C LEU A 212 -5.44 2.40 -11.17
N THR A 213 -5.55 1.61 -12.24
CA THR A 213 -6.39 0.41 -12.25
C THR A 213 -5.90 -0.53 -11.14
N PRO A 214 -6.74 -0.89 -10.16
CA PRO A 214 -6.34 -1.77 -9.07
C PRO A 214 -5.82 -3.10 -9.61
N ILE A 215 -4.70 -3.56 -9.07
CA ILE A 215 -4.22 -4.91 -9.38
C ILE A 215 -5.18 -5.93 -8.75
N VAL A 216 -5.52 -6.97 -9.52
CA VAL A 216 -6.31 -8.09 -9.04
C VAL A 216 -5.39 -9.10 -8.37
N PHE A 217 -5.74 -9.50 -7.15
CA PHE A 217 -5.06 -10.58 -6.44
C PHE A 217 -5.90 -11.86 -6.55
N ASP A 218 -5.43 -12.84 -7.31
CA ASP A 218 -6.09 -14.14 -7.43
C ASP A 218 -5.59 -15.10 -6.34
N MET A 219 -6.52 -15.80 -5.69
CA MET A 219 -6.22 -16.68 -4.55
C MET A 219 -6.72 -18.12 -4.79
N PRO A 220 -5.83 -19.12 -4.89
CA PRO A 220 -4.38 -19.04 -4.68
C PRO A 220 -3.69 -18.38 -5.89
N PRO A 221 -2.52 -17.74 -5.70
CA PRO A 221 -1.80 -17.11 -6.80
C PRO A 221 -1.42 -18.14 -7.87
N VAL A 222 -1.72 -17.84 -9.13
CA VAL A 222 -1.58 -18.78 -10.26
C VAL A 222 -0.12 -18.86 -10.76
N THR A 223 0.72 -17.87 -10.43
CA THR A 223 2.08 -17.77 -10.99
C THR A 223 3.18 -18.20 -10.00
N LEU A 224 4.01 -19.16 -10.45
CA LEU A 224 5.28 -19.58 -9.82
C LEU A 224 6.46 -18.65 -10.18
N GLY A 225 6.21 -17.55 -10.88
CA GLY A 225 7.24 -16.69 -11.45
C GLY A 225 7.53 -15.44 -10.63
N TRP A 226 8.78 -14.98 -10.72
CA TRP A 226 9.25 -13.67 -10.29
C TRP A 226 8.72 -12.55 -11.20
N GLY A 227 7.41 -12.51 -11.42
CA GLY A 227 6.75 -11.33 -11.95
C GLY A 227 6.78 -10.21 -10.91
N PRO A 228 6.28 -9.00 -11.20
CA PRO A 228 6.00 -7.97 -10.20
C PRO A 228 4.82 -8.38 -9.29
N SER A 229 4.81 -9.64 -8.83
CA SER A 229 3.91 -10.22 -7.85
C SER A 229 4.19 -9.53 -6.51
N ALA A 230 3.29 -8.61 -6.18
CA ALA A 230 3.33 -7.75 -5.03
C ALA A 230 3.47 -8.55 -3.72
N ALA A 231 3.98 -7.91 -2.67
CA ALA A 231 4.28 -8.53 -1.37
C ALA A 231 3.15 -9.44 -0.83
N ALA A 232 1.89 -9.18 -1.23
CA ALA A 232 0.72 -10.04 -1.10
C ALA A 232 0.93 -11.51 -1.52
N GLU A 233 1.25 -11.76 -2.80
CA GLU A 233 1.34 -13.12 -3.34
C GLU A 233 2.52 -13.88 -2.75
N HIS A 234 3.63 -13.18 -2.53
CA HIS A 234 4.81 -13.73 -1.87
C HIS A 234 4.48 -14.18 -0.45
N MET A 235 3.89 -13.28 0.34
CA MET A 235 3.54 -13.58 1.73
C MET A 235 2.50 -14.69 1.84
N PHE A 236 1.49 -14.74 0.96
CA PHE A 236 0.53 -15.83 0.97
C PHE A 236 1.19 -17.18 0.66
N ARG A 237 2.10 -17.21 -0.33
CA ARG A 237 2.83 -18.41 -0.71
C ARG A 237 3.72 -18.90 0.43
N GLU A 238 4.55 -18.03 1.00
CA GLU A 238 5.44 -18.40 2.10
C GLU A 238 4.66 -18.85 3.34
N ALA A 239 3.54 -18.19 3.67
CA ALA A 239 2.66 -18.63 4.74
C ALA A 239 2.01 -19.98 4.42
N GLY A 240 1.65 -20.22 3.16
CA GLY A 240 1.15 -21.50 2.67
C GLY A 240 2.19 -22.61 2.78
N ASP A 241 3.41 -22.37 2.32
CA ASP A 241 4.53 -23.31 2.39
C ASP A 241 4.86 -23.65 3.84
N LEU A 242 4.84 -22.67 4.74
CA LEU A 242 4.99 -22.90 6.18
C LEU A 242 3.87 -23.79 6.74
N LEU A 243 2.63 -23.54 6.34
CA LEU A 243 1.47 -24.32 6.80
C LEU A 243 1.49 -25.75 6.25
N TYR A 244 1.82 -25.95 4.97
CA TYR A 244 2.01 -27.29 4.41
C TYR A 244 3.26 -27.97 4.97
N GLY A 245 4.28 -27.23 5.39
CA GLY A 245 5.43 -27.79 6.11
C GLY A 245 5.09 -28.31 7.51
N THR A 246 3.89 -28.03 8.03
CA THR A 246 3.44 -28.57 9.33
C THR A 246 2.90 -29.99 9.24
N ILE A 247 2.43 -30.43 8.07
CA ILE A 247 2.04 -31.83 7.88
C ILE A 247 3.33 -32.64 7.70
N ASP A 248 3.49 -33.68 8.52
CA ASP A 248 4.67 -34.54 8.47
C ASP A 248 4.75 -35.20 7.08
N VAL A 249 5.92 -35.10 6.44
CA VAL A 249 6.21 -35.82 5.20
C VAL A 249 6.62 -37.24 5.59
N GLU A 250 5.65 -38.13 5.78
CA GLU A 250 5.90 -39.58 5.85
C GLU A 250 5.99 -40.21 4.46
#